data_AF-A0A961U1B0-F1
#
_entry.id   AF-A0A961U1B0-F1
#
_cell.length_a   1.000
_cell.length_b   1.000
_cell.length_c   1.000
_cell.angle_alpha   90.00
_cell.angle_beta   90.00
_cell.angle_gamma   90.00
#
_symmetry.space_group_name_H-M   'P 1'
#
loop_
_entity.id
_entity.type
_entity.pdbx_description
1 polymer ?
#
loop_
_entity_poly.entity_id
_entity_poly.type
_entity_poly.pdbx_seq_one_letter_code
_entity_poly.pdbx_strand_id
1 'polypeptide(L)'
;LKNPRELPITMLWISNGGRDYAPWNGRHRGVLGVEDGRTAVGHAASIGDNPLKSMGIATSFTLDPNGMVSFRHILGSLPLESEDDAPDRLVTGQGRLRVLFAGGGDYSAPFDDAFLRIGEG
;
A
#
# COMPACT_ATOMS: atom_id res chain seq x y z
N LEU A 1 -3.21 3.06 3.45
CA LEU A 1 -2.18 4.08 3.71
C LEU A 1 -1.07 3.49 4.57
N LYS A 2 0.18 3.71 4.16
CA LYS A 2 1.38 3.12 4.75
C LYS A 2 2.45 4.17 5.00
N ASN A 3 3.48 3.80 5.76
CA ASN A 3 4.74 4.54 5.79
C ASN A 3 5.63 4.10 4.59
N PRO A 4 5.86 4.96 3.58
CA PRO A 4 6.67 4.58 2.40
C PRO A 4 8.15 4.40 2.74
N ARG A 5 8.64 4.88 3.89
CA ARG A 5 10.01 4.59 4.34
C ARG A 5 10.15 3.14 4.81
N GLU A 6 9.09 2.56 5.37
CA GLU A 6 9.06 1.16 5.82
C GLU A 6 8.71 0.21 4.67
N LEU A 7 7.65 0.52 3.92
CA LEU A 7 7.14 -0.30 2.81
C LEU A 7 7.19 0.51 1.49
N PRO A 8 8.36 0.66 0.85
CA PRO A 8 8.52 1.57 -0.28
C PRO A 8 7.85 1.11 -1.57
N ILE A 9 7.42 -0.15 -1.66
CA ILE A 9 6.86 -0.74 -2.88
C ILE A 9 5.35 -0.93 -2.73
N THR A 10 4.60 -0.60 -3.78
CA THR A 10 3.21 -1.03 -3.96
C THR A 10 3.15 -1.88 -5.22
N MET A 11 2.79 -3.15 -5.08
CA MET A 11 2.48 -4.03 -6.19
C MET A 11 0.99 -4.00 -6.46
N LEU A 12 0.63 -3.96 -7.74
CA LEU A 12 -0.74 -4.10 -8.21
C LEU A 12 -0.84 -5.40 -9.00
N TRP A 13 -1.84 -6.22 -8.71
CA TRP A 13 -2.15 -7.38 -9.52
C TRP A 13 -3.64 -7.44 -9.85
N ILE A 14 -3.97 -7.95 -11.02
CA ILE A 14 -5.35 -8.07 -11.49
C ILE A 14 -5.64 -9.55 -11.71
N SER A 15 -6.72 -10.04 -11.10
CA SER A 15 -7.20 -11.39 -11.38
C SER A 15 -7.95 -11.42 -12.71
N ASN A 16 -7.42 -12.16 -13.67
CA ASN A 16 -8.03 -12.36 -14.99
C ASN A 16 -8.76 -13.71 -15.13
N GLY A 17 -8.99 -14.43 -14.02
CA GLY A 17 -9.65 -15.73 -14.04
C GLY A 17 -8.77 -16.90 -14.51
N GLY A 18 -7.45 -16.73 -14.60
CA GLY A 18 -6.51 -17.76 -15.05
C GLY A 18 -6.27 -18.94 -14.08
N ARG A 19 -6.89 -18.93 -12.88
CA ARG A 19 -6.85 -20.06 -11.94
C ARG A 19 -8.12 -20.90 -12.11
N ASP A 20 -8.04 -21.90 -12.97
CA ASP A 20 -9.15 -22.79 -13.37
C ASP A 20 -9.41 -23.95 -12.39
N TYR A 21 -8.47 -24.23 -11.49
CA TYR A 21 -8.59 -25.23 -10.44
C TYR A 21 -9.37 -24.73 -9.21
N ALA A 22 -9.88 -25.66 -8.40
CA ALA A 22 -10.62 -25.36 -7.17
C ALA A 22 -9.73 -24.71 -6.09
N PRO A 23 -10.28 -23.82 -5.23
CA PRO A 23 -11.67 -23.34 -5.21
C PRO A 23 -11.96 -22.18 -6.18
N TRP A 24 -10.95 -21.69 -6.92
CA TRP A 24 -11.07 -20.52 -7.79
C TRP A 24 -11.97 -20.79 -8.99
N ASN A 25 -11.84 -21.95 -9.65
CA ASN A 25 -12.69 -22.40 -10.77
C ASN A 25 -12.88 -21.33 -11.87
N GLY A 26 -11.85 -20.50 -12.13
CA GLY A 26 -11.90 -19.40 -13.09
C GLY A 26 -12.82 -18.22 -12.70
N ARG A 27 -13.42 -18.24 -11.51
CA ARG A 27 -14.42 -17.26 -11.04
C ARG A 27 -13.82 -16.01 -10.42
N HIS A 28 -12.54 -16.05 -10.04
CA HIS A 28 -11.86 -14.90 -9.47
C HIS A 28 -11.48 -13.92 -10.60
N ARG A 29 -12.41 -13.02 -10.94
CA ARG A 29 -12.31 -12.01 -12.01
C ARG A 29 -12.73 -10.65 -11.46
N GLY A 30 -12.24 -9.56 -12.05
CA GLY A 30 -12.57 -8.19 -11.61
C GLY A 30 -12.02 -7.86 -10.22
N VAL A 31 -10.96 -8.55 -9.79
CA VAL A 31 -10.32 -8.32 -8.49
C VAL A 31 -8.98 -7.63 -8.73
N LEU A 32 -8.81 -6.47 -8.09
CA LEU A 32 -7.54 -5.77 -7.97
C LEU A 32 -6.94 -6.09 -6.60
N GLY A 33 -5.72 -6.60 -6.59
CA GLY A 33 -4.88 -6.64 -5.40
C GLY A 33 -3.99 -5.42 -5.33
N VAL A 34 -3.92 -4.83 -4.13
CA VAL A 34 -2.99 -3.76 -3.78
C VAL A 34 -2.15 -4.26 -2.63
N GLU A 35 -0.86 -4.46 -2.86
CA GLU A 35 0.05 -5.09 -1.91
C GLU A 35 1.22 -4.16 -1.61
N ASP A 36 1.34 -3.73 -0.37
CA ASP A 36 2.45 -2.91 0.09
C ASP A 36 3.57 -3.78 0.65
N GLY A 37 4.81 -3.43 0.30
CA GLY A 37 5.95 -4.26 0.65
C GLY A 37 7.30 -3.54 0.65
N ARG A 38 8.28 -4.28 1.15
CA ARG A 38 9.71 -4.01 1.03
C ARG A 38 10.35 -5.23 0.38
N THR A 39 10.23 -5.31 -0.96
CA THR A 39 10.56 -6.51 -1.73
C THR A 39 11.00 -6.16 -3.14
N ALA A 40 11.71 -7.08 -3.79
CA ALA A 40 11.77 -7.20 -5.24
C ALA A 40 10.90 -8.40 -5.70
N VAL A 41 10.88 -8.68 -7.00
CA VAL A 41 10.19 -9.87 -7.53
C VAL A 41 11.00 -11.12 -7.22
N GLY A 42 10.55 -11.87 -6.21
CA GLY A 42 11.16 -13.13 -5.77
C GLY A 42 12.14 -12.97 -4.60
N HIS A 43 12.16 -13.96 -3.70
CA HIS A 43 12.92 -13.91 -2.45
C HIS A 43 14.43 -13.64 -2.65
N ALA A 44 15.07 -14.40 -3.55
CA ALA A 44 16.50 -14.26 -3.81
C ALA A 44 16.87 -12.85 -4.32
N ALA A 45 16.04 -12.29 -5.20
CA ALA A 45 16.22 -10.92 -5.70
C ALA A 45 15.97 -9.86 -4.61
N SER A 46 14.99 -10.10 -3.73
CA SER A 46 14.69 -9.19 -2.61
C SER A 46 15.87 -9.03 -1.65
N ILE A 47 16.55 -10.14 -1.31
CA ILE A 47 17.70 -10.12 -0.39
C ILE A 47 19.02 -9.80 -1.10
N GLY A 48 19.17 -10.19 -2.38
CA GLY A 48 20.36 -9.96 -3.20
C GLY A 48 20.39 -8.59 -3.90
N ASP A 49 21.26 -8.46 -4.90
CA ASP A 49 21.33 -7.28 -5.74
C ASP A 49 20.14 -7.22 -6.70
N ASN A 50 19.58 -6.03 -6.88
CA ASN A 50 18.47 -5.79 -7.80
C ASN A 50 18.40 -4.30 -8.21
N PRO A 51 17.69 -3.96 -9.29
CA PRO A 51 17.60 -2.58 -9.77
C PRO A 51 16.97 -1.60 -8.78
N LEU A 52 16.07 -2.04 -7.89
CA LEU A 52 15.47 -1.14 -6.90
C LEU A 52 16.49 -0.76 -5.83
N LYS A 53 17.31 -1.73 -5.39
CA LYS A 53 18.39 -1.51 -4.44
C LYS A 53 19.47 -0.57 -5.01
N SER A 54 19.79 -0.66 -6.30
CA SER A 54 20.71 0.29 -6.94
C SER A 54 20.15 1.72 -7.04
N MET A 55 18.83 1.89 -6.97
CA MET A 55 18.15 3.19 -6.83
C MET A 55 18.05 3.66 -5.37
N GLY A 56 18.61 2.92 -4.41
CA GLY A 56 18.51 3.23 -2.98
C GLY A 56 17.18 2.83 -2.33
N ILE A 57 16.35 2.04 -3.01
CA ILE A 57 15.08 1.55 -2.46
C ILE A 57 15.33 0.25 -1.70
N ALA A 58 14.90 0.20 -0.45
CA ALA A 58 15.02 -1.01 0.37
C ALA A 58 14.10 -2.13 -0.14
N THR A 59 14.65 -3.34 -0.30
CA THR A 59 13.93 -4.53 -0.80
C THR A 59 13.89 -5.70 0.17
N SER A 60 14.39 -5.53 1.39
CA SER A 60 14.30 -6.52 2.46
C SER A 60 14.43 -5.86 3.83
N PHE A 61 13.93 -6.52 4.87
CA PHE A 61 14.24 -6.17 6.25
C PHE A 61 15.44 -7.00 6.72
N THR A 62 16.33 -6.37 7.46
CA THR A 62 17.33 -7.08 8.26
C THR A 62 16.69 -7.41 9.60
N LEU A 63 16.65 -8.68 9.96
CA LEU A 63 16.08 -9.14 11.23
C LEU A 63 17.18 -9.27 12.27
N ASP A 64 16.96 -8.69 13.44
CA ASP A 64 17.78 -8.91 14.64
C ASP A 64 17.14 -10.04 15.47
N PRO A 65 17.87 -11.11 15.83
CA PRO A 65 17.36 -12.18 16.68
C PRO A 65 16.78 -11.72 18.02
N ASN A 66 17.23 -10.57 18.54
CA ASN A 66 16.74 -9.99 19.79
C ASN A 66 15.84 -8.75 19.55
N GLY A 67 15.58 -8.42 18.29
CA GLY A 67 14.82 -7.24 17.90
C GLY A 67 13.43 -7.59 17.38
N MET A 68 12.71 -6.53 16.98
CA MET A 68 11.39 -6.64 16.37
C MET A 68 11.32 -5.71 15.17
N VAL A 69 10.82 -6.23 14.05
CA VAL A 69 10.36 -5.41 12.93
C VAL A 69 8.85 -5.26 13.06
N SER A 70 8.39 -4.02 13.08
CA SER A 70 6.97 -3.70 13.01
C SER A 70 6.76 -2.68 11.91
N PHE A 71 5.59 -2.73 11.30
CA PHE A 71 5.09 -1.73 10.36
C PHE A 71 3.59 -1.60 10.56
N ARG A 72 3.04 -0.45 10.21
CA ARG A 72 1.61 -0.15 10.40
C ARG A 72 0.96 0.19 9.06
N HIS A 73 -0.27 -0.25 8.92
CA HIS A 73 -1.10 0.00 7.74
C HIS A 73 -2.50 0.38 8.21
N ILE A 74 -3.03 1.47 7.67
CA ILE A 74 -4.44 1.84 7.78
C ILE A 74 -5.16 1.51 6.47
N LEU A 75 -6.20 0.69 6.55
CA LEU A 75 -7.12 0.44 5.44
C LEU A 75 -8.44 1.17 5.73
N GLY A 76 -9.02 1.76 4.70
CA GLY A 76 -10.28 2.46 4.79
C GLY A 76 -10.95 2.54 3.44
N SER A 77 -12.26 2.72 3.45
CA SER A 77 -13.07 2.97 2.26
C SER A 77 -13.85 4.27 2.45
N LEU A 78 -14.08 4.96 1.34
CA LEU A 78 -14.83 6.20 1.27
C LEU A 78 -15.92 6.01 0.21
N PRO A 79 -17.13 6.58 0.38
CA PRO A 79 -18.09 6.62 -0.69
C PRO A 79 -17.53 7.48 -1.84
N LEU A 80 -17.74 7.01 -3.07
CA LEU A 80 -17.58 7.84 -4.27
C LEU A 80 -18.99 8.25 -4.70
N GLU A 81 -19.21 9.55 -4.88
CA GLU A 81 -20.52 10.09 -5.28
C GLU A 81 -20.76 9.89 -6.79
N SER A 82 -19.70 9.85 -7.61
CA SER A 82 -19.75 9.46 -9.02
C SER A 82 -18.53 8.62 -9.45
N GLU A 83 -18.65 7.87 -10.54
CA GLU A 83 -17.55 7.06 -11.11
C GLU A 83 -16.42 7.93 -11.71
N ASP A 84 -16.72 9.19 -12.03
CA ASP A 84 -15.76 10.17 -12.54
C ASP A 84 -14.97 10.89 -11.42
N ASP A 85 -15.30 10.63 -10.14
CA ASP A 85 -14.65 11.23 -8.97
C ASP A 85 -13.37 10.49 -8.56
N ALA A 86 -12.41 10.36 -9.47
CA ALA A 86 -11.08 9.94 -9.08
C ALA A 86 -10.48 10.99 -8.11
N PRO A 87 -9.93 10.57 -6.96
CA PRO A 87 -9.28 11.50 -6.05
C PRO A 87 -8.03 12.08 -6.72
N ASP A 88 -7.93 13.41 -6.75
CA ASP A 88 -6.77 14.13 -7.28
C ASP A 88 -5.64 14.16 -6.24
N ARG A 89 -6.00 14.42 -4.97
CA ARG A 89 -5.00 14.58 -3.91
C ARG A 89 -5.49 14.08 -2.56
N LEU A 90 -4.58 13.44 -1.83
CA LEU A 90 -4.74 13.11 -0.41
C LEU A 90 -3.87 14.04 0.42
N VAL A 91 -4.45 14.61 1.47
CA VAL A 91 -3.74 15.47 2.43
C VAL A 91 -4.02 14.97 3.85
N THR A 92 -2.97 14.74 4.62
CA THR A 92 -3.06 14.35 6.03
C THR A 92 -2.53 15.47 6.92
N GLY A 93 -3.18 15.73 8.04
CA GLY A 93 -2.72 16.69 9.04
C GLY A 93 -3.83 17.09 10.00
N GLN A 94 -3.46 17.65 11.16
CA GLN A 94 -4.42 18.12 12.17
C GLN A 94 -5.43 17.02 12.59
N GLY A 95 -5.00 15.75 12.62
CA GLY A 95 -5.86 14.61 12.99
C GLY A 95 -6.92 14.25 11.94
N ARG A 96 -6.72 14.63 10.67
CA ARG A 96 -7.67 14.40 9.58
C ARG A 96 -7.00 13.95 8.28
N LEU A 97 -7.75 13.18 7.50
CA LEU A 97 -7.52 12.91 6.09
C LEU A 97 -8.48 13.79 5.30
N ARG A 98 -7.96 14.47 4.28
CA ARG A 98 -8.74 15.19 3.28
C ARG A 98 -8.45 14.58 1.91
N VAL A 99 -9.51 14.28 1.19
CA VAL A 99 -9.46 13.80 -0.20
C VAL A 99 -10.02 14.93 -1.05
N LEU A 100 -9.21 15.44 -1.96
CA LEU A 100 -9.57 16.48 -2.90
C LEU A 100 -9.87 15.81 -4.24
N PHE A 101 -11.02 16.13 -4.83
CA PHE A 101 -11.45 15.59 -6.12
C PHE A 101 -11.20 16.61 -7.23
N ALA A 102 -10.95 16.15 -8.45
CA ALA A 102 -10.67 17.03 -9.60
C ALA A 102 -11.82 18.00 -9.90
N GLY A 103 -13.07 17.59 -9.62
CA GLY A 103 -14.28 18.42 -9.76
C GLY A 103 -14.44 19.51 -8.70
N GLY A 104 -13.50 19.66 -7.76
CA GLY A 104 -13.51 20.69 -6.72
C GLY A 104 -14.22 20.32 -5.42
N GLY A 105 -14.84 19.13 -5.34
CA GLY A 105 -15.35 18.58 -4.09
C GLY A 105 -14.23 18.11 -3.16
N ASP A 106 -14.54 18.01 -1.86
CA ASP A 106 -13.66 17.35 -0.90
C ASP A 106 -14.41 16.45 0.08
N TYR A 107 -13.74 15.38 0.49
CA TYR A 107 -14.17 14.51 1.58
C TYR A 107 -13.18 14.63 2.74
N SER A 108 -13.68 14.63 3.97
CA SER A 108 -12.80 14.62 5.14
C SER A 108 -13.29 13.71 6.27
N ALA A 109 -12.37 12.93 6.82
CA ALA A 109 -12.60 12.07 7.99
C ALA A 109 -11.51 12.26 9.05
N PRO A 110 -11.80 11.96 10.34
CA PRO A 110 -10.78 11.77 11.35
C PRO A 110 -9.74 10.75 10.89
N PHE A 111 -8.46 11.05 11.10
CA PHE A 111 -7.35 10.20 10.68
C PHE A 111 -6.11 10.49 11.52
N ASP A 112 -5.54 9.46 12.12
CA ASP A 112 -4.29 9.54 12.86
C ASP A 112 -3.11 9.18 11.94
N ASP A 113 -2.43 10.19 11.41
CA ASP A 113 -1.24 9.98 10.57
C ASP A 113 0.01 9.64 11.40
N ALA A 114 0.03 10.00 12.68
CA ALA A 114 1.10 9.65 13.60
C ALA A 114 1.11 8.14 13.88
N PHE A 115 -0.05 7.46 13.83
CA PHE A 115 -0.12 6.01 13.91
C PHE A 115 0.83 5.33 12.91
N LEU A 116 0.96 5.84 11.69
CA LEU A 116 1.83 5.25 10.67
C LEU A 116 3.34 5.42 10.95
N ARG A 117 3.73 6.23 11.93
CA ARG A 117 5.15 6.44 12.30
C ARG A 117 5.52 5.51 13.45
N ILE A 118 6.61 4.77 13.31
CA ILE A 118 7.14 3.90 14.36
C ILE A 118 8.45 4.53 14.87
N GLY A 119 8.55 4.72 16.19
CA GLY A 119 9.77 5.23 16.84
C GLY A 119 9.92 6.75 16.90
N GLU A 120 8.91 7.51 16.43
CA GLU A 120 8.81 8.95 16.67
C GLU A 120 7.64 9.22 17.62
N GLY A 121 7.92 9.19 18.93
CA GLY A 121 7.01 9.56 20.01
C GLY A 121 7.72 10.49 20.98
#